data_AF-A0A9R1QEZ5-F1
#
_entry.id   AF-A0A9R1QEZ5-F1
#
_cell.length_a   1.000
_cell.length_b   1.000
_cell.length_c   1.000
_cell.angle_alpha   90.00
_cell.angle_beta   90.00
_cell.angle_gamma   90.00
#
_symmetry.space_group_name_H-M   'P 1'
#
loop_
_entity.id
_entity.type
_entity.pdbx_description
1 polymer ?
#
loop_
_entity_poly.entity_id
_entity_poly.type
_entity_poly.pdbx_seq_one_letter_code
_entity_poly.pdbx_strand_id
1 'polypeptide(L)'
;MSLQGTVVDNAVCHPRNYDFYMCAHAGMIGTTRPTHYHILHDEIHFAADDLQDLVHSLSYVYQRSTTAISVVSPICYAHLAAAQVAQFIKFDEMSETSSSQGGGHTSAGSAPVQELPRLHEKVRSSMFFC
;
A
#
# COMPACT_ATOMS: atom_id res chain seq x y z
N MET A 1 -13.93 18.17 -12.67
CA MET A 1 -12.60 17.54 -12.69
C MET A 1 -11.76 18.23 -11.63
N SER A 2 -11.20 17.50 -10.66
CA SER A 2 -10.27 18.08 -9.67
C SER A 2 -8.90 18.29 -10.31
N LEU A 3 -8.23 19.39 -9.95
CA LEU A 3 -6.88 19.68 -10.42
C LEU A 3 -5.88 18.77 -9.68
N GLN A 4 -4.86 18.29 -10.40
CA GLN A 4 -3.75 17.57 -9.79
C GLN A 4 -3.06 18.46 -8.75
N GLY A 5 -2.76 17.90 -7.58
CA GLY A 5 -2.13 18.62 -6.47
C GLY A 5 -3.12 19.39 -5.59
N THR A 6 -4.44 19.24 -5.79
CA THR A 6 -5.43 19.84 -4.88
C THR A 6 -5.31 19.22 -3.49
N VAL A 7 -5.08 20.06 -2.47
CA VAL A 7 -5.07 19.68 -1.06
C VAL A 7 -6.25 20.32 -0.34
N VAL A 8 -6.87 19.57 0.57
CA VAL A 8 -7.91 20.08 1.48
C VAL A 8 -7.54 19.65 2.90
N ASP A 9 -7.16 20.62 3.71
CA ASP A 9 -6.72 20.45 5.10
C ASP A 9 -7.58 21.26 6.10
N ASN A 10 -8.61 21.96 5.60
CA ASN A 10 -9.46 22.85 6.37
C ASN A 10 -10.95 22.48 6.23
N ALA A 11 -11.74 22.83 7.26
CA ALA A 11 -13.21 22.67 7.37
C ALA A 11 -13.77 21.23 7.40
N VAL A 12 -13.13 20.27 6.72
CA VAL A 12 -13.56 18.86 6.65
C VAL A 12 -12.62 17.89 7.36
N CYS A 13 -11.47 18.39 7.85
CA CYS A 13 -10.47 17.63 8.58
C CYS A 13 -10.76 17.55 10.07
N HIS A 14 -10.05 16.67 10.78
CA HIS A 14 -10.20 16.47 12.21
C HIS A 14 -9.82 17.75 12.98
N PRO A 15 -10.62 18.19 13.97
CA PRO A 15 -10.43 19.48 14.63
C PRO A 15 -9.19 19.55 15.55
N ARG A 16 -8.51 18.42 15.81
CA ARG A 16 -7.38 18.32 16.76
C ARG A 16 -6.17 17.56 16.24
N ASN A 17 -6.37 16.69 15.26
CA ASN A 17 -5.31 15.82 14.75
C ASN A 17 -4.95 16.36 13.39
N TYR A 18 -3.71 16.15 12.96
CA TYR A 18 -3.32 16.59 11.64
C TYR A 18 -3.73 15.53 10.60
N ASP A 19 -4.62 15.92 9.70
CA ASP A 19 -5.06 15.13 8.56
C ASP A 19 -5.43 16.03 7.38
N PHE A 20 -5.30 15.49 6.18
CA PHE A 20 -5.60 16.22 4.94
C PHE A 20 -6.02 15.28 3.82
N TYR A 21 -6.82 15.79 2.89
CA TYR A 21 -7.13 15.12 1.64
C TYR A 21 -6.23 15.66 0.53
N MET A 22 -5.72 14.78 -0.33
CA MET A 22 -4.96 15.18 -1.51
C MET A 22 -5.43 14.43 -2.76
N CYS A 23 -5.62 15.20 -3.84
CA CYS A 23 -5.84 14.70 -5.18
C CYS A 23 -4.52 14.73 -5.98
N ALA A 24 -3.67 13.72 -5.77
CA ALA A 24 -2.32 13.69 -6.36
C ALA A 24 -2.29 13.52 -7.89
N HIS A 25 -3.35 12.99 -8.50
CA HIS A 25 -3.41 12.71 -9.93
C HIS A 25 -4.64 13.34 -10.57
N ALA A 26 -4.54 13.66 -11.86
CA ALA A 26 -5.70 14.03 -12.65
C ALA A 26 -6.50 12.76 -12.99
N GLY A 27 -7.78 12.72 -12.57
CA GLY A 27 -8.65 11.60 -12.92
C GLY A 27 -8.97 11.63 -14.40
N MET A 28 -8.59 10.57 -15.13
CA MET A 28 -8.83 10.48 -16.56
C MET A 28 -10.30 10.18 -16.90
N ILE A 29 -11.02 9.49 -16.01
CA ILE A 29 -12.42 9.10 -16.19
C ILE A 29 -13.17 9.28 -14.87
N GLY A 30 -14.34 9.91 -14.92
CA GLY A 30 -15.22 10.08 -13.76
C GLY A 30 -14.72 11.12 -12.74
N THR A 31 -15.17 10.98 -11.50
CA THR A 31 -14.77 11.85 -10.39
C THR A 31 -13.58 11.24 -9.67
N THR A 32 -12.47 11.97 -9.56
CA THR A 32 -11.31 11.53 -8.79
C THR A 32 -11.66 11.41 -7.32
N ARG A 33 -11.23 10.31 -6.68
CA ARG A 33 -11.33 10.13 -5.23
C ARG A 33 -10.05 10.65 -4.56
N PRO A 34 -10.11 11.73 -3.77
CA PRO A 34 -8.94 12.20 -3.02
C PRO A 34 -8.51 11.15 -1.99
N THR A 35 -7.21 11.06 -1.75
CA THR A 35 -6.65 10.19 -0.71
C THR A 35 -6.60 10.97 0.60
N HIS A 36 -7.11 10.37 1.68
CA HIS A 36 -7.07 10.94 3.03
C HIS A 36 -5.83 10.47 3.76
N TYR A 37 -4.99 11.41 4.18
CA TYR A 37 -3.78 11.16 4.94
C TYR A 37 -4.01 11.59 6.39
N HIS A 38 -3.72 10.69 7.33
CA HIS A 38 -3.74 10.98 8.77
C HIS A 38 -2.32 10.89 9.31
N ILE A 39 -1.88 11.94 9.98
CA ILE A 39 -0.59 11.96 10.66
C ILE A 39 -0.85 11.46 12.07
N LEU A 40 -0.42 10.22 12.33
CA LEU A 40 -0.59 9.58 13.63
C LEU A 40 0.56 9.91 14.58
N HIS A 41 1.76 10.11 14.04
CA HIS A 41 2.97 10.34 14.82
C HIS A 41 3.98 11.13 13.99
N ASP A 42 4.55 12.19 14.57
CA ASP A 42 5.58 13.01 13.94
C ASP A 42 6.58 13.52 14.99
N GLU A 43 7.80 13.00 14.95
CA GLU A 43 8.93 13.42 15.79
C GLU A 43 9.88 14.37 15.06
N ILE A 44 9.73 14.51 13.74
CA ILE A 44 10.54 15.37 12.89
C ILE A 44 10.00 16.81 12.94
N HIS A 45 8.73 16.97 13.32
CA HIS A 45 8.01 18.24 13.41
C HIS A 45 7.89 18.92 12.05
N PHE A 46 7.35 18.20 11.08
CA PHE A 46 7.07 18.73 9.75
C PHE A 46 6.11 19.91 9.80
N ALA A 47 6.39 20.95 9.00
CA ALA A 47 5.35 21.90 8.63
C ALA A 47 4.32 21.19 7.73
N ALA A 48 3.07 21.66 7.77
CA ALA A 48 1.99 21.07 7.00
C ALA A 48 2.30 21.06 5.50
N ASP A 49 2.76 22.21 4.98
CA ASP A 49 3.11 22.38 3.57
C ASP A 49 4.24 21.43 3.15
N ASP A 50 5.30 21.33 3.96
CA ASP A 50 6.45 20.45 3.69
C ASP A 50 6.02 18.97 3.60
N LEU A 51 5.14 18.53 4.50
CA LEU A 51 4.64 17.16 4.47
C LEU A 51 3.76 16.91 3.25
N GLN A 52 2.86 17.85 2.94
CA GLN A 52 1.98 17.74 1.78
C GLN A 52 2.78 17.69 0.48
N ASP A 53 3.82 18.52 0.34
CA ASP A 53 4.74 18.53 -0.80
C ASP A 53 5.55 17.24 -0.90
N LEU A 54 6.00 16.69 0.23
CA LEU A 54 6.68 15.40 0.27
C LEU A 54 5.75 14.28 -0.22
N VAL A 55 4.52 14.22 0.31
CA VAL A 55 3.54 13.21 -0.09
C VAL A 55 3.17 13.38 -1.57
N HIS A 56 3.03 14.61 -2.05
CA HIS A 56 2.80 14.87 -3.47
C HIS A 56 3.99 14.40 -4.33
N SER A 57 5.22 14.71 -3.94
CA SER A 57 6.44 14.27 -4.63
C SER A 57 6.56 12.74 -4.69
N LEU A 58 6.25 12.05 -3.58
CA LEU A 58 6.24 10.59 -3.52
C LEU A 58 5.18 9.94 -4.42
N SER A 59 4.18 10.69 -4.89
CA SER A 59 3.21 10.17 -5.86
C SER A 59 3.76 10.10 -7.29
N TYR A 60 4.87 10.79 -7.60
CA TYR A 60 5.50 10.79 -8.93
C TYR A 60 6.62 9.75 -9.10
N VAL A 61 7.13 9.17 -8.01
CA VAL A 61 8.28 8.24 -8.05
C VAL A 61 7.90 6.77 -8.29
N TYR A 62 6.72 6.53 -8.85
CA TYR A 62 6.23 5.18 -9.12
C TYR A 62 6.74 4.69 -10.47
N GLN A 63 7.70 3.77 -10.46
CA GLN A 63 8.44 3.37 -11.68
C GLN A 63 7.59 2.73 -12.77
N ARG A 64 6.42 2.18 -12.42
CA ARG A 64 5.51 1.53 -13.38
C ARG A 64 4.55 2.53 -14.06
N SER A 65 4.62 3.82 -13.74
CA SER A 65 3.81 4.88 -14.34
C SER A 65 4.67 6.09 -14.69
N THR A 66 4.30 6.81 -15.75
CA THR A 66 4.91 8.12 -16.09
C THR A 66 4.12 9.30 -15.54
N THR A 67 3.03 9.03 -14.83
CA THR A 67 2.15 10.03 -14.21
C THR A 67 2.01 9.77 -12.72
N ALA A 68 1.67 10.83 -11.97
CA ALA A 68 1.38 10.70 -10.55
C ALA A 68 0.26 9.68 -10.30
N ILE A 69 0.44 8.89 -9.26
CA ILE A 69 -0.55 7.93 -8.79
C ILE A 69 -1.38 8.50 -7.63
N SER A 70 -2.53 7.89 -7.36
CA SER A 70 -3.48 8.38 -6.35
C SER A 70 -2.97 8.31 -4.90
N VAL A 71 -2.10 7.35 -4.62
CA VAL A 71 -1.50 7.09 -3.32
C VAL A 71 0.03 7.12 -3.49
N VAL A 72 0.80 7.44 -2.45
CA VAL A 72 2.26 7.48 -2.56
C VAL A 72 2.88 6.15 -2.99
N SER A 73 3.97 6.22 -3.77
CA SER A 73 4.66 5.06 -4.34
C SER A 73 5.03 3.96 -3.33
N PRO A 74 5.53 4.28 -2.11
CA PRO A 74 5.83 3.26 -1.11
C PRO A 74 4.64 2.37 -0.73
N ILE A 75 3.43 2.92 -0.64
CA ILE A 75 2.22 2.15 -0.31
C ILE A 75 1.87 1.21 -1.47
N CYS A 76 1.96 1.70 -2.71
CA CYS A 76 1.75 0.84 -3.88
C CYS A 76 2.75 -0.29 -3.96
N TYR A 77 4.03 -0.05 -3.67
CA TYR A 77 5.05 -1.09 -3.60
C TYR A 77 4.77 -2.12 -2.50
N ALA A 78 4.32 -1.69 -1.32
CA ALA A 78 3.90 -2.61 -0.26
C ALA A 78 2.73 -3.51 -0.69
N HIS A 79 1.74 -2.97 -1.40
CA HIS A 79 0.65 -3.77 -1.96
C HIS A 79 1.13 -4.79 -2.99
N LEU A 80 2.06 -4.42 -3.87
CA LEU A 80 2.64 -5.35 -4.84
C LEU A 80 3.43 -6.46 -4.16
N ALA A 81 4.26 -6.12 -3.17
CA ALA A 81 5.02 -7.08 -2.39
C ALA A 81 4.09 -8.07 -1.65
N ALA A 82 3.04 -7.56 -0.99
CA ALA A 82 2.05 -8.38 -0.30
C ALA A 82 1.30 -9.30 -1.27
N ALA A 83 0.88 -8.79 -2.43
CA ALA A 83 0.20 -9.59 -3.46
C ALA A 83 1.09 -10.73 -3.99
N GLN A 84 2.38 -10.46 -4.19
CA GLN A 84 3.32 -11.47 -4.68
C GLN A 84 3.62 -12.54 -3.62
N VAL A 85 3.82 -12.15 -2.36
CA VAL A 85 4.02 -13.13 -1.28
C VAL A 85 2.77 -14.00 -1.09
N ALA A 86 1.57 -13.41 -1.21
CA ALA A 86 0.32 -14.17 -1.17
C ALA A 86 0.21 -15.21 -2.31
N GLN A 87 0.81 -14.96 -3.48
CA GLN A 87 0.87 -15.94 -4.56
C GLN A 87 1.82 -17.10 -4.23
N PHE A 88 2.97 -16.82 -3.60
CA PHE A 88 3.91 -17.87 -3.18
C PHE A 88 3.30 -18.81 -2.14
N ILE A 89 2.59 -18.25 -1.15
CA ILE A 89 1.89 -19.02 -0.13
C ILE A 89 0.83 -19.94 -0.76
N LYS A 90 0.02 -19.42 -1.69
CA LYS A 90 -0.99 -20.24 -2.41
C LYS A 90 -0.37 -21.36 -3.24
N PHE A 91 0.77 -21.11 -3.86
CA PHE A 91 1.47 -22.13 -4.65
C PHE A 91 1.99 -23.28 -3.77
N ASP A 92 2.51 -22.95 -2.59
CA ASP A 92 2.98 -23.92 -1.60
C ASP A 92 1.82 -24.82 -1.11
N GLU A 93 0.67 -24.23 -0.77
CA GLU A 93 -0.54 -24.98 -0.39
C GLU A 93 -1.03 -25.94 -1.49
N MET A 94 -0.95 -25.54 -2.76
CA MET A 94 -1.29 -26.38 -3.91
C MET A 94 -0.30 -27.54 -4.12
N SER A 95 0.97 -27.34 -3.78
CA SER A 95 2.00 -28.39 -3.80
C SER A 95 1.73 -29.44 -2.72
N GLU A 96 1.36 -29.01 -1.51
CA GLU A 96 1.05 -29.91 -0.39
C GLU A 96 -0.27 -30.67 -0.60
N THR A 97 -1.31 -30.03 -1.14
CA THR A 97 -2.61 -30.70 -1.42
C THR A 97 -2.56 -31.71 -2.57
N SER A 98 -1.56 -31.63 -3.44
CA SER A 98 -1.30 -32.66 -4.45
C SER A 98 -0.71 -33.95 -3.85
N SER A 99 -0.31 -33.91 -2.58
CA SER A 99 0.44 -34.98 -1.90
C SER A 99 -0.40 -35.81 -0.92
N SER A 100 -1.69 -35.49 -0.71
CA SER A 100 -2.54 -36.20 0.26
C SER A 100 -3.96 -36.48 -0.23
N GLN A 101 -4.16 -37.64 -0.88
CA GLN A 101 -5.41 -38.41 -0.74
C GLN A 101 -5.40 -39.06 0.65
N GLY A 102 -6.11 -38.49 1.61
CA GLY A 102 -6.27 -39.10 2.94
C GLY A 102 -7.08 -38.20 3.86
N GLY A 103 -8.33 -38.57 4.09
CA GLY A 103 -9.30 -37.75 4.81
C GLY A 103 -9.01 -37.54 6.30
N GLY A 104 -9.69 -36.55 6.88
CA GLY A 104 -9.71 -36.35 8.32
C GLY A 104 -10.29 -35.00 8.72
N HIS A 105 -11.54 -34.99 9.16
CA HIS A 105 -12.16 -33.91 9.93
C HIS A 105 -11.29 -33.55 11.14
N THR A 106 -10.97 -32.27 11.38
CA THR A 106 -10.69 -31.77 12.75
C THR A 106 -10.96 -30.26 12.92
N SER A 107 -11.80 -29.97 13.92
CA SER A 107 -11.86 -28.83 14.85
C SER A 107 -11.34 -27.43 14.46
N ALA A 108 -12.22 -26.44 14.67
CA ALA A 108 -11.94 -25.01 14.75
C ALA A 108 -10.96 -24.66 15.90
N GLY A 109 -9.67 -24.88 15.68
CA GLY A 109 -8.58 -24.26 16.41
C GLY A 109 -8.08 -23.03 15.66
N SER A 110 -7.56 -22.03 16.38
CA SER A 110 -6.85 -20.86 15.82
C SER A 110 -5.98 -21.30 14.65
N ALA A 111 -6.26 -20.80 13.44
CA ALA A 111 -5.43 -21.09 12.28
C ALA A 111 -3.97 -20.75 12.63
N PRO A 112 -3.01 -21.68 12.47
CA PRO A 112 -1.61 -21.36 12.70
C PRO A 112 -1.22 -20.21 11.78
N VAL A 113 -0.57 -19.18 12.33
CA VAL A 113 -0.03 -18.09 11.51
C VAL A 113 0.99 -18.71 10.56
N GLN A 114 0.65 -18.78 9.27
CA GLN A 114 1.51 -19.35 8.25
C GLN A 114 2.78 -18.50 8.15
N GLU A 115 3.93 -19.13 8.34
CA GLU A 115 5.20 -18.43 8.38
C GLU A 115 5.53 -17.87 6.99
N LEU A 116 5.97 -16.60 6.95
CA LEU A 116 6.24 -15.94 5.67
C LEU A 116 7.45 -16.60 4.99
N PRO A 117 7.36 -17.01 3.70
CA PRO A 117 8.47 -17.63 3.00
C PRO A 117 9.70 -16.73 3.00
N ARG A 118 10.85 -17.28 3.42
CA ARG A 118 12.11 -16.52 3.45
C ARG A 118 12.62 -16.32 2.02
N LEU A 119 12.78 -15.05 1.64
CA LEU A 119 13.27 -14.69 0.32
C LEU A 119 14.76 -15.04 0.14
N HIS A 120 15.12 -15.54 -1.03
CA HIS A 120 16.49 -15.93 -1.37
C HIS A 120 17.44 -14.71 -1.31
N GLU A 121 18.70 -14.93 -0.89
CA GLU A 121 19.68 -13.85 -0.64
C GLU A 121 19.91 -12.93 -1.85
N LYS A 122 19.87 -13.48 -3.06
CA LYS A 122 20.04 -12.71 -4.31
C LYS A 122 18.91 -11.73 -4.62
N VAL A 123 17.73 -11.92 -4.02
CA VAL A 123 16.51 -11.14 -4.34
C VAL A 123 15.95 -10.38 -3.13
N ARG A 124 16.45 -10.63 -1.92
CA ARG A 124 15.96 -9.95 -0.69
C ARG A 124 16.11 -8.44 -0.69
N SER A 125 17.08 -7.91 -1.45
CA SER A 125 17.35 -6.47 -1.55
C SER A 125 16.96 -5.90 -2.91
N SER A 126 16.19 -6.64 -3.72
CA SER A 126 15.67 -6.15 -5.00
C SER A 126 14.17 -5.84 -4.90
N MET A 127 13.66 -5.06 -5.85
CA MET A 127 12.23 -4.85 -6.02
C MET A 127 11.62 -6.02 -6.81
N PHE A 128 11.73 -7.24 -6.28
CA PHE A 128 11.25 -8.47 -6.92
C PHE A 128 9.73 -8.48 -7.21
N PHE A 129 9.01 -7.52 -6.63
CA PHE A 129 7.58 -7.27 -6.78
C PHE A 129 7.22 -6.22 -7.86
N CYS A 130 8.23 -5.58 -8.44
CA CYS A 130 8.09 -4.59 -9.51
C CYS A 130 8.22 -5.19 -10.90
#